data_AF-A0A932FTI9-F1
#
_entry.id   AF-A0A932FTI9-F1
#
_cell.length_a   1.000
_cell.length_b   1.000
_cell.length_c   1.000
_cell.angle_alpha   90.00
_cell.angle_beta   90.00
_cell.angle_gamma   90.00
#
_symmetry.space_group_name_H-M   'P 1'
#
loop_
_entity.id
_entity.type
_entity.pdbx_description
1 polymer ?
#
loop_
_entity_poly.entity_id
_entity_poly.type
_entity_poly.pdbx_seq_one_letter_code
_entity_poly.pdbx_strand_id
1 'polypeptide(L)' 'MDEKKAGAKQRRVPLGQKLFDDVYLLLALGLGVPLIIYVVWSVVDVLTVPPFTP' A
#
# COMPACT_ATOMS: atom_id res chain seq x y z
N MET A 1 -21.57 -13.76 44.33
CA MET A 1 -22.15 -13.24 43.07
C MET A 1 -21.74 -11.79 42.93
N ASP A 2 -20.61 -11.51 42.26
CA ASP A 2 -20.26 -10.16 41.76
C ASP A 2 -19.03 -10.33 40.84
N GLU A 3 -19.17 -11.18 39.83
CA GLU A 3 -18.21 -11.29 38.74
C GLU A 3 -18.47 -10.11 37.78
N LYS A 4 -18.08 -8.91 38.24
CA LYS A 4 -18.19 -7.69 37.45
C LYS A 4 -17.42 -7.89 36.16
N LYS A 5 -18.18 -8.12 35.10
CA LYS A 5 -17.92 -7.81 33.68
C LYS A 5 -16.86 -6.70 33.56
N ALA A 6 -15.59 -7.09 33.56
CA ALA A 6 -14.50 -6.21 33.20
C ALA A 6 -14.67 -5.99 31.69
N GLY A 7 -15.26 -4.85 31.36
CA GLY A 7 -15.58 -4.46 29.99
C GLY A 7 -14.36 -4.65 29.11
N ALA A 8 -14.45 -5.62 28.20
CA ALA A 8 -13.56 -5.76 27.07
C ALA A 8 -13.71 -4.51 26.22
N LYS A 9 -12.98 -3.45 26.57
CA LYS A 9 -12.84 -2.25 25.76
C LYS A 9 -12.15 -2.73 24.49
N GLN A 10 -12.95 -2.95 23.45
CA GLN A 10 -12.51 -3.42 22.14
C GLN A 10 -11.50 -2.41 21.61
N ARG A 11 -10.21 -2.63 21.90
CA ARG A 11 -9.12 -1.73 21.49
C ARG A 11 -9.07 -1.81 19.98
N ARG A 12 -9.52 -0.75 19.32
CA ARG A 12 -9.48 -0.63 17.86
C ARG A 12 -8.02 -0.75 17.43
N VAL A 13 -7.73 -1.75 16.60
CA VAL A 13 -6.37 -1.96 16.08
C VAL A 13 -5.98 -0.75 15.23
N PRO A 14 -4.81 -0.13 15.47
CA PRO A 14 -4.36 1.02 14.70
C PRO A 14 -4.11 0.63 13.23
N LEU A 15 -4.42 1.55 12.30
CA LEU A 15 -4.37 1.28 10.86
C LEU A 15 -2.97 0.90 10.37
N GLY A 16 -1.92 1.52 10.92
CA GLY A 16 -0.54 1.17 10.60
C GLY A 16 -0.19 -0.28 10.97
N GLN A 17 -0.72 -0.80 12.08
CA GLN A 17 -0.48 -2.18 12.49
C GLN A 17 -1.17 -3.16 11.55
N LYS A 18 -2.43 -2.88 11.18
CA LYS A 18 -3.15 -3.70 10.19
C LYS A 18 -2.49 -3.71 8.82
N LEU A 19 -1.81 -2.61 8.44
CA LEU A 19 -1.04 -2.55 7.21
C LEU A 19 0.16 -3.50 7.26
N PHE A 20 0.95 -3.46 8.35
CA PHE A 20 2.18 -4.26 8.50
C PHE A 20 1.94 -5.73 8.88
N ASP A 21 0.78 -6.07 9.45
CA ASP A 21 0.43 -7.44 9.84
C ASP A 21 -0.01 -8.31 8.64
N ASP A 22 -0.31 -7.71 7.47
CA ASP A 22 -0.77 -8.43 6.28
C ASP A 22 0.35 -8.56 5.23
N VAL A 23 0.97 -9.74 5.16
CA VAL A 23 2.09 -10.04 4.25
C VAL A 23 1.71 -9.88 2.78
N TYR A 24 0.47 -10.16 2.40
CA TYR A 24 0.03 -10.06 1.01
C TYR A 24 -0.16 -8.60 0.60
N LEU A 25 -0.65 -7.78 1.53
CA LEU A 25 -0.78 -6.34 1.34
C LEU A 25 0.61 -5.70 1.23
N LEU A 26 1.56 -6.09 2.09
CA LEU A 26 2.95 -5.66 2.00
C LEU A 26 3.61 -6.09 0.68
N LEU A 27 3.38 -7.33 0.24
CA LEU A 27 3.89 -7.84 -1.03
C LEU A 27 3.30 -7.08 -2.23
N ALA A 28 1.99 -6.86 -2.22
CA ALA A 28 1.29 -6.13 -3.27
C ALA A 28 1.76 -4.68 -3.36
N LEU A 29 2.00 -4.01 -2.23
CA LEU A 29 2.59 -2.67 -2.22
C LEU A 29 4.05 -2.70 -2.64
N GLY A 30 4.83 -3.67 -2.15
CA GLY A 30 6.25 -3.81 -2.47
C GLY A 30 6.52 -4.03 -3.96
N LEU A 31 5.65 -4.76 -4.65
CA LEU A 31 5.74 -4.99 -6.09
C LEU A 31 4.96 -3.94 -6.89
N GLY A 32 3.76 -3.58 -6.43
CA GLY A 32 2.84 -2.70 -7.13
C GLY A 32 3.30 -1.25 -7.17
N VAL A 33 3.86 -0.73 -6.08
CA VAL A 33 4.38 0.65 -6.03
C VAL A 33 5.47 0.89 -7.08
N PRO A 34 6.59 0.13 -7.10
CA PRO A 34 7.61 0.33 -8.13
C PRO A 34 7.08 0.06 -9.52
N LEU A 35 6.22 -0.96 -9.70
CA LEU A 35 5.63 -1.26 -11.01
C LEU A 35 4.82 -0.06 -11.54
N ILE A 36 3.96 0.54 -10.72
CA ILE A 36 3.17 1.70 -11.13
C ILE A 36 4.08 2.90 -11.42
N ILE A 37 5.06 3.15 -10.55
CA ILE A 37 6.01 4.26 -10.73
C ILE A 37 6.77 4.11 -12.05
N TYR A 38 7.33 2.93 -12.32
CA TYR A 38 8.07 2.68 -13.56
C TYR A 38 7.17 2.76 -14.79
N VAL A 39 5.95 2.22 -14.74
CA VAL A 39 5.01 2.31 -15.88
C VAL A 39 4.67 3.77 -16.17
N VAL A 40 4.30 4.55 -15.14
CA VAL A 40 3.96 5.97 -15.32
C VAL A 40 5.17 6.74 -15.84
N TRP A 41 6.35 6.53 -15.24
CA TRP A 41 7.59 7.14 -15.69
C TRP A 41 7.87 6.80 -17.15
N SER A 42 7.81 5.52 -17.54
CA SER A 42 8.04 5.07 -18.90
C SER A 42 7.07 5.68 -19.90
N VAL A 43 5.79 5.82 -19.53
CA VAL A 43 4.80 6.49 -20.39
C VAL A 43 5.16 7.96 -20.58
N VAL A 44 5.49 8.67 -19.50
CA VAL A 44 5.94 10.07 -19.59
C VAL A 44 7.18 10.18 -20.47
N ASP A 45 8.17 9.30 -20.26
CA ASP A 45 9.41 9.27 -21.01
C ASP A 45 9.15 9.14 -22.52
N VAL A 46 8.39 8.11 -22.94
CA VAL A 46 8.02 7.88 -24.34
C VAL A 46 7.28 9.07 -24.96
N LEU A 47 6.36 9.70 -24.22
CA LEU A 47 5.60 10.84 -24.72
C LEU A 47 6.45 12.11 -24.90
N THR A 48 7.58 12.20 -24.20
CA THR A 48 8.50 13.35 -24.30
C THR A 48 9.62 13.17 -25.33
N VAL A 49 9.80 11.96 -25.86
CA VAL A 49 10.81 11.70 -26.90
C VAL A 49 10.39 12.42 -28.19
N PRO A 50 11.27 13.27 -28.77
CA PRO A 50 10.97 13.94 -30.02
C PRO A 50 10.90 12.94 -31.17
N PRO A 51 10.03 13.16 -32.16
CA PRO A 51 9.99 12.32 -33.35
C PRO A 51 11.32 12.43 -34.10
N PHE A 52 11.83 11.29 -34.54
CA PHE A 52 13.03 11.24 -35.38
C PHE A 52 12.74 11.95 -36.71
N THR A 53 13.35 13.12 -36.90
CA THR A 53 13.44 13.78 -38.22
C THR A 53 14.77 13.38 -38.87
N PRO A 54 14.74 12.72 -40.04
CA PRO A 54 15.93 12.22 -40.75
C PRO A 54 16.81 13.34 -41.31
#